data_AF-A0A2S0U7C1-F1
#
_entry.id   AF-A0A2S0U7C1-F1
#
_cell.length_a   1.000
_cell.length_b   1.000
_cell.length_c   1.000
_cell.angle_alpha   90.00
_cell.angle_beta   90.00
_cell.angle_gamma   90.00
#
_symmetry.space_group_name_H-M   'P 1'
#
loop_
_entity.id
_entity.type
_entity.pdbx_description
1 polymer ?
#
loop_
_entity_poly.entity_id
_entity_poly.type
_entity_poly.pdbx_seq_one_letter_code
_entity_poly.pdbx_strand_id
1 'polypeptide(L)'
;MYIHHWYGNSSTDPDSASWDYSVISIYDNNLDADGYKNDTNIKHTTTHEVGHSIGLAHTTDTYNKSTSLMTAGDEADRYINSPSAYDKNQLKSIWGN
;
A
#
# COMPACT_ATOMS: atom_id res chain seq x y z
N MET A 1 -2.89 12.57 -4.70
CA MET A 1 -3.30 11.37 -3.95
C MET A 1 -3.93 11.83 -2.64
N TYR A 2 -5.15 11.42 -2.32
CA TYR A 2 -5.84 11.78 -1.08
C TYR A 2 -6.30 10.48 -0.41
N ILE A 3 -5.99 10.30 0.88
CA ILE A 3 -6.36 9.12 1.68
C ILE A 3 -7.42 9.59 2.70
N HIS A 4 -8.54 8.87 2.80
CA HIS A 4 -9.60 9.10 3.79
C HIS A 4 -9.82 7.80 4.60
N HIS A 5 -10.01 7.90 5.92
CA HIS A 5 -10.05 6.76 6.86
C HIS A 5 -11.16 6.96 7.92
N TRP A 6 -11.99 5.94 8.21
CA TRP A 6 -12.82 5.81 9.44
C TRP A 6 -13.04 4.31 9.83
N TYR A 7 -13.66 3.96 10.99
CA TYR A 7 -13.75 2.57 11.58
C TYR A 7 -15.17 1.99 11.85
N GLY A 8 -15.49 0.73 11.44
CA GLY A 8 -16.49 -0.14 12.12
C GLY A 8 -17.43 -1.12 11.32
N ASN A 9 -17.25 -2.42 11.48
CA ASN A 9 -18.07 -3.43 10.80
C ASN A 9 -19.57 -3.37 11.16
N SER A 10 -20.41 -2.87 10.24
CA SER A 10 -21.87 -3.05 10.24
C SER A 10 -22.32 -3.40 8.81
N SER A 11 -23.59 -3.73 8.54
CA SER A 11 -24.04 -3.90 7.16
C SER A 11 -23.99 -2.53 6.47
N THR A 12 -22.82 -2.13 5.94
CA THR A 12 -22.57 -0.74 5.56
C THR A 12 -23.05 -0.50 4.15
N ASP A 13 -24.24 0.08 4.05
CA ASP A 13 -24.53 1.04 3.00
C ASP A 13 -23.35 2.03 2.96
N PRO A 14 -22.68 2.24 1.82
CA PRO A 14 -21.55 3.17 1.70
C PRO A 14 -21.90 4.61 2.12
N ASP A 15 -23.19 4.96 2.20
CA ASP A 15 -23.68 6.24 2.76
C ASP A 15 -23.90 6.21 4.29
N SER A 16 -23.75 5.04 4.94
CA SER A 16 -24.01 4.83 6.39
C SER A 16 -22.77 4.66 7.27
N ALA A 17 -21.62 4.25 6.70
CA ALA A 17 -20.38 4.05 7.45
C ALA A 17 -19.16 4.05 6.52
N SER A 18 -18.50 5.20 6.46
CA SER A 18 -17.34 5.51 5.61
C SER A 18 -16.04 4.84 6.07
N TRP A 19 -16.18 3.67 6.68
CA TRP A 19 -15.19 3.11 7.58
C TRP A 19 -14.69 1.71 7.20
N ASP A 20 -15.54 0.93 6.54
CA ASP A 20 -15.34 -0.51 6.42
C ASP A 20 -14.57 -0.89 5.15
N TYR A 21 -14.27 0.08 4.31
CA TYR A 21 -13.60 -0.17 3.04
C TYR A 21 -12.64 0.96 2.69
N SER A 22 -11.51 0.56 2.11
CA SER A 22 -10.62 1.45 1.39
C SER A 22 -10.69 1.13 -0.09
N VAL A 23 -10.77 2.16 -0.92
CA VAL A 23 -10.71 2.01 -2.38
C VAL A 23 -9.31 2.41 -2.84
N ILE A 24 -8.66 1.48 -3.53
CA ILE A 24 -7.39 1.72 -4.22
C ILE A 24 -7.69 1.71 -5.71
N SER A 25 -7.35 2.80 -6.38
CA SER A 25 -7.55 2.93 -7.82
C SER A 25 -6.20 3.07 -8.50
N ILE A 26 -5.86 2.10 -9.35
CA ILE A 26 -4.66 2.11 -10.18
C ILE A 26 -5.13 2.13 -11.63
N TYR A 27 -4.63 3.10 -12.39
CA TYR A 27 -5.04 3.33 -13.77
C TYR A 27 -4.06 2.66 -14.73
N ASP A 28 -4.58 1.87 -15.68
CA ASP A 28 -3.77 1.11 -16.65
C ASP A 28 -2.88 1.99 -17.52
N ASN A 29 -3.37 3.16 -17.94
CA ASN A 29 -2.59 4.12 -18.72
C ASN A 29 -1.41 4.72 -17.92
N ASN A 30 -1.57 4.88 -16.60
CA ASN A 30 -0.47 5.35 -15.75
C ASN A 30 0.58 4.25 -15.59
N LEU A 31 0.14 3.00 -15.35
CA LEU A 31 1.04 1.85 -15.30
C LEU A 31 1.83 1.69 -16.61
N ASP A 32 1.19 1.91 -17.76
CA ASP A 32 1.86 1.85 -19.06
C ASP A 32 2.89 3.00 -19.23
N ALA A 33 2.48 4.22 -18.91
CA ALA A 33 3.34 5.40 -19.02
C ALA A 33 4.59 5.31 -18.13
N ASP A 34 4.47 4.71 -16.95
CA ASP A 34 5.57 4.54 -15.99
C ASP A 34 6.39 3.25 -16.26
N GLY A 35 6.07 2.46 -17.29
CA GLY A 35 6.75 1.20 -17.61
C GLY A 35 6.45 0.07 -16.62
N TYR A 36 5.35 0.17 -15.87
CA TYR A 36 4.92 -0.76 -14.83
C TYR A 36 3.83 -1.72 -15.29
N LYS A 37 3.42 -1.69 -16.57
CA LYS A 37 2.43 -2.60 -17.16
C LYS A 37 2.98 -4.00 -17.44
N ASN A 38 3.45 -4.67 -16.39
CA ASN A 38 3.78 -6.09 -16.37
C ASN A 38 3.32 -6.71 -15.04
N ASP A 39 3.18 -8.03 -15.01
CA ASP A 39 2.61 -8.76 -13.87
C ASP A 39 3.33 -8.46 -12.54
N THR A 40 4.66 -8.43 -12.55
CA THR A 40 5.46 -8.16 -11.35
C THR A 40 5.23 -6.75 -10.83
N ASN A 41 5.32 -5.74 -11.69
CA ASN A 41 5.18 -4.34 -11.29
C ASN A 41 3.74 -3.99 -10.88
N ILE A 42 2.73 -4.59 -11.52
CA ILE A 42 1.32 -4.44 -11.13
C ILE A 42 1.09 -5.00 -9.73
N LYS A 43 1.60 -6.22 -9.44
CA LYS A 43 1.50 -6.83 -8.11
C LYS A 43 2.19 -5.99 -7.04
N HIS A 44 3.39 -5.49 -7.33
CA HIS A 44 4.15 -4.67 -6.41
C HIS A 44 3.39 -3.38 -6.11
N THR A 45 3.01 -2.64 -7.15
CA THR A 45 2.28 -1.37 -7.03
C THR A 45 0.97 -1.56 -6.27
N THR A 46 0.20 -2.59 -6.61
CA THR A 46 -1.07 -2.87 -5.93
C THR A 46 -0.85 -3.16 -4.44
N THR A 47 0.12 -3.99 -4.10
CA THR A 47 0.40 -4.32 -2.69
C THR A 47 0.96 -3.10 -1.93
N HIS A 48 1.77 -2.25 -2.58
CA HIS A 48 2.28 -1.00 -2.03
C HIS A 48 1.15 -0.02 -1.68
N GLU A 49 0.21 0.20 -2.60
CA GLU A 49 -0.95 1.04 -2.36
C GLU A 49 -1.90 0.46 -1.29
N VAL A 50 -2.00 -0.88 -1.21
CA VAL A 50 -2.68 -1.53 -0.07
C VAL A 50 -2.00 -1.18 1.24
N GLY A 51 -0.67 -1.19 1.29
CA GLY A 51 0.08 -0.74 2.46
C GLY A 51 -0.29 0.68 2.90
N HIS A 52 -0.41 1.61 1.96
CA HIS A 52 -0.88 2.98 2.26
C HIS A 52 -2.32 3.03 2.78
N SER A 53 -3.21 2.20 2.22
CA SER A 53 -4.61 2.15 2.67
C SER A 53 -4.75 1.75 4.14
N ILE A 54 -3.82 0.94 4.64
CA ILE A 54 -3.75 0.49 6.04
C ILE A 54 -2.76 1.30 6.89
N GLY A 55 -2.34 2.48 6.41
CA GLY A 55 -1.59 3.46 7.20
C GLY A 55 -0.06 3.33 7.17
N LEU A 56 0.52 2.42 6.37
CA LEU A 56 1.98 2.39 6.22
C LEU A 56 2.46 3.60 5.42
N ALA A 57 3.52 4.24 5.90
CA ALA A 57 4.23 5.30 5.18
C ALA A 57 5.36 4.71 4.34
N HIS A 58 5.91 5.52 3.43
CA HIS A 58 7.11 5.12 2.68
C HIS A 58 8.29 4.84 3.63
N THR A 59 9.08 3.82 3.31
CA THR A 59 10.28 3.49 4.07
C THR A 59 11.39 4.50 3.80
N THR A 60 11.74 5.27 4.82
CA THR A 60 12.85 6.24 4.76
C THR A 60 14.14 5.68 5.33
N ASP A 61 14.08 4.60 6.12
CA ASP A 61 15.25 3.96 6.72
C ASP A 61 16.10 3.24 5.66
N THR A 62 17.36 3.68 5.51
CA THR A 62 18.27 3.19 4.47
C THR A 62 18.52 1.69 4.52
N TYR A 63 18.50 1.07 5.70
CA TYR A 63 18.76 -0.36 5.84
C TYR A 63 17.59 -1.23 5.39
N ASN A 64 16.37 -0.71 5.53
CA ASN A 64 15.15 -1.45 5.18
C ASN A 64 14.65 -1.14 3.76
N LYS A 65 15.13 -0.08 3.11
CA LYS A 65 14.70 0.31 1.75
C LYS A 65 14.80 -0.82 0.71
N SER A 66 15.88 -1.60 0.74
CA SER A 66 16.09 -2.69 -0.23
C SER A 66 15.19 -3.91 -0.02
N THR A 67 14.48 -3.99 1.11
CA THR A 67 13.65 -5.15 1.47
C THR A 67 12.20 -4.80 1.75
N SER A 68 11.89 -3.53 1.98
CA SER A 68 10.55 -3.05 2.27
C SER A 68 9.69 -2.96 1.01
N LEU A 69 8.46 -3.42 1.13
CA LEU A 69 7.43 -3.20 0.11
C LEU A 69 7.07 -1.71 -0.02
N MET A 70 7.22 -0.94 1.06
CA MET A 70 6.85 0.47 1.14
C MET A 70 7.95 1.43 0.66
N THR A 71 9.04 0.91 0.08
CA THR A 71 10.03 1.76 -0.59
C THR A 71 9.43 2.36 -1.85
N ALA A 72 9.68 3.66 -2.09
CA ALA A 72 9.04 4.42 -3.15
C ALA A 72 10.00 4.76 -4.30
N GLY A 73 9.42 5.07 -5.46
CA GLY A 73 10.15 5.58 -6.63
C GLY A 73 11.20 4.60 -7.16
N ASP A 74 12.30 5.16 -7.66
CA ASP A 74 13.38 4.39 -8.31
C ASP A 74 14.20 3.54 -7.33
N GLU A 75 14.08 3.79 -6.03
CA GLU A 75 14.74 2.99 -5.00
C GLU A 75 13.98 1.69 -4.68
N ALA A 76 12.73 1.56 -5.16
CA ALA A 76 11.89 0.41 -4.90
C ALA A 76 12.36 -0.82 -5.70
N ASP A 77 12.67 -1.91 -5.01
CA ASP A 77 12.83 -3.20 -5.67
C ASP A 77 11.45 -3.77 -6.02
N ARG A 78 11.11 -3.71 -7.31
CA ARG A 78 9.81 -4.14 -7.82
C ARG A 78 9.57 -5.66 -7.75
N TYR A 79 10.60 -6.47 -7.45
CA TYR A 79 10.41 -7.90 -7.20
C TYR A 79 9.87 -8.19 -5.79
N ILE A 80 9.87 -7.20 -4.89
CA ILE A 80 9.32 -7.34 -3.55
C ILE A 80 7.81 -7.14 -3.60
N ASN A 81 7.08 -8.26 -3.60
CA ASN A 81 5.62 -8.28 -3.74
C ASN A 81 4.91 -8.66 -2.43
N SER A 82 5.61 -8.60 -1.30
CA SER A 82 5.07 -9.00 -0.01
C SER A 82 5.70 -8.15 1.10
N PRO A 83 4.95 -7.81 2.16
CA PRO A 83 5.48 -7.04 3.28
C PRO A 83 6.65 -7.76 3.96
N SER A 84 7.73 -7.02 4.18
CA SER A 84 8.90 -7.45 4.95
C SER A 84 8.58 -7.57 6.45
N ALA A 85 9.55 -8.06 7.22
CA ALA A 85 9.45 -8.02 8.69
C ALA A 85 9.36 -6.58 9.21
N TYR A 86 10.08 -5.64 8.57
CA TYR A 86 10.01 -4.22 8.90
C TYR A 86 8.60 -3.66 8.67
N ASP A 87 8.02 -3.87 7.48
CA ASP A 87 6.67 -3.38 7.14
C ASP A 87 5.62 -3.90 8.11
N LYS A 88 5.71 -5.20 8.45
CA LYS A 88 4.81 -5.84 9.43
C LYS A 88 4.96 -5.23 10.83
N ASN A 89 6.19 -4.91 11.24
CA ASN A 89 6.43 -4.29 12.55
C ASN A 89 5.94 -2.83 12.59
N GLN A 90 6.08 -2.08 11.50
CA GLN A 90 5.47 -0.75 11.39
C GLN A 90 3.94 -0.84 11.50
N LEU A 91 3.32 -1.79 10.81
CA LEU A 91 1.87 -2.00 10.89
C LEU A 91 1.41 -2.35 12.32
N LYS A 92 2.12 -3.26 12.99
CA LYS A 92 1.87 -3.61 14.40
C LYS A 92 2.01 -2.42 15.34
N SER A 93 2.94 -1.50 15.06
CA SER A 93 3.09 -0.28 15.86
C SER A 93 1.91 0.68 15.71
N ILE A 94 1.19 0.62 14.59
CA ILE A 94 0.02 1.48 14.32
C ILE A 94 -1.26 0.84 14.89
N TRP A 95 -1.45 -0.47 14.67
CA TRP A 95 -2.72 -1.16 14.91
C TRP A 95 -2.72 -2.13 16.09
N GLY A 96 -1.55 -2.45 16.66
CA GLY A 96 -1.40 -3.50 17.67
C GLY A 96 -1.29 -4.91 17.06
N ASN A 97 -1.51 -5.93 17.89
CA ASN A 97 -1.60 -7.35 17.50
C ASN A 97 -3.06 -7.79 17.50
#